data_AF-A0A959CSM5-F1
#
_entry.id   AF-A0A959CSM5-F1
#
_cell.length_a   1.000
_cell.length_b   1.000
_cell.length_c   1.000
_cell.angle_alpha   90.00
_cell.angle_beta   90.00
_cell.angle_gamma   90.00
#
_symmetry.space_group_name_H-M   'P 1'
#
loop_
_entity.id
_entity.type
_entity.pdbx_description
1 polymer ?
#
loop_
_entity_poly.entity_id
_entity_poly.type
_entity_poly.pdbx_seq_one_letter_code
_entity_poly.pdbx_strand_id
1 'polypeptide(L)'
;MLKNNIGRALEASAGLEIPVPSTFTKSYEENVVSRKPLYSSSPRPWMYVFIFTMWLASLAWFQPRLLSLMDMAYNLPGWIALALFIAFIDFAWLYGLYNVGVIIFALGHRWFGNKPEAALARTELLDYPAVAILYTTCNDFVEESVLSCVRQDYPNYKVYILDDSSSPEYQAKVDAFAARYPGLAEVVRRPSREGFKAGNMNYGLSRVATQEP
;
A
#
# COMPACT_ATOMS: atom_id res chain seq x y z
N MET A 1 38.77 -11.90 -41.17
CA MET A 1 38.74 -10.42 -41.30
C MET A 1 37.61 -9.72 -40.50
N LEU A 2 36.90 -10.38 -39.58
CA LEU A 2 35.83 -9.75 -38.77
C LEU A 2 36.16 -9.52 -37.29
N LYS A 3 37.32 -10.01 -36.80
CA LYS A 3 37.76 -9.80 -35.41
C LYS A 3 38.58 -8.51 -35.17
N ASN A 4 39.01 -7.81 -36.23
CA ASN A 4 39.83 -6.60 -36.12
C ASN A 4 39.03 -5.29 -36.03
N ASN A 5 37.72 -5.30 -36.25
CA ASN A 5 36.88 -4.09 -36.18
C ASN A 5 36.21 -3.85 -34.82
N ILE A 6 36.21 -4.85 -33.93
CA ILE A 6 35.64 -4.69 -32.57
C ILE A 6 36.66 -4.01 -31.63
N GLY A 7 37.96 -4.22 -31.85
CA GLY A 7 39.01 -3.57 -31.05
C GLY A 7 39.07 -2.05 -31.23
N ARG A 8 38.85 -1.53 -32.44
CA ARG A 8 38.90 -0.07 -32.71
C ARG A 8 37.66 0.70 -32.23
N ALA A 9 36.52 0.03 -32.01
CA ALA A 9 35.32 0.66 -31.50
C ALA A 9 35.34 0.82 -29.97
N LEU A 10 36.02 -0.08 -29.25
CA LEU A 10 36.16 -0.01 -27.79
C LEU A 10 37.18 1.05 -27.36
N GLU A 11 38.26 1.24 -28.11
CA GLU A 11 39.26 2.30 -27.83
C GLU A 11 38.74 3.73 -28.07
N ALA A 12 37.70 3.91 -28.90
CA ALA A 12 37.11 5.23 -29.16
C ALA A 12 36.15 5.73 -28.06
N SER A 13 35.72 4.85 -27.14
CA SER A 13 34.78 5.21 -26.05
C SER A 13 35.45 5.50 -24.70
N ALA A 14 36.76 5.25 -24.58
CA ALA A 14 37.50 5.36 -23.32
C ALA A 14 38.04 6.78 -23.01
N GLY A 15 37.60 7.81 -23.74
CA GLY A 15 38.13 9.18 -23.64
C GLY A 15 37.10 10.30 -23.56
N LEU A 16 35.82 9.98 -23.38
CA LEU A 16 34.78 11.02 -23.23
C LEU A 16 34.32 11.10 -21.76
N GLU A 17 35.18 11.64 -20.90
CA GLU A 17 34.75 12.16 -19.60
C GLU A 17 33.85 13.36 -19.87
N ILE A 18 32.53 13.13 -19.90
CA ILE A 18 31.54 14.20 -19.87
C ILE A 18 31.65 14.82 -18.47
N PRO A 19 32.01 16.11 -18.33
CA PRO A 19 32.09 16.75 -17.03
C PRO A 19 30.67 16.88 -16.50
N VAL A 20 30.25 15.96 -15.63
CA VAL A 20 29.01 16.09 -14.87
C VAL A 20 29.22 17.26 -13.90
N PRO A 21 28.40 18.32 -13.96
CA PRO A 21 28.53 19.45 -13.04
C PRO A 21 28.44 18.94 -11.60
N SER A 22 29.40 19.31 -10.75
CA SER A 22 29.48 18.89 -9.34
C SER A 22 28.26 19.30 -8.50
N THR A 23 27.45 20.22 -9.01
CA THR A 23 26.14 20.59 -8.49
C THR A 23 25.07 19.50 -8.67
N PHE A 24 25.14 18.71 -9.75
CA PHE A 24 24.18 17.66 -10.05
C PHE A 24 24.35 16.46 -9.11
N THR A 25 25.59 16.00 -8.92
CA THR A 25 25.92 14.90 -7.99
C THR A 25 25.54 15.22 -6.55
N LYS A 26 25.78 16.46 -6.10
CA LYS A 26 25.43 16.88 -4.74
C LYS A 26 23.91 16.87 -4.51
N SER A 27 23.12 17.32 -5.48
CA SER A 27 21.66 17.28 -5.40
C SER A 27 21.09 15.86 -5.43
N TYR A 28 21.72 14.96 -6.19
CA TYR A 28 21.28 13.57 -6.30
C TYR A 28 21.57 12.79 -5.01
N GLU A 29 22.78 12.95 -4.45
CA GLU A 29 23.13 12.33 -3.17
C GLU A 29 22.29 12.85 -2.00
N GLU A 30 21.99 14.15 -1.96
CA GLU A 30 21.16 14.76 -0.91
C GLU A 30 19.70 14.27 -0.98
N ASN A 31 19.15 14.07 -2.18
CA ASN A 31 17.78 13.58 -2.37
C ASN A 31 17.64 12.06 -2.13
N VAL A 32 18.67 11.25 -2.40
CA VAL A 32 18.65 9.79 -2.13
C VAL A 32 18.76 9.50 -0.63
N VAL A 33 19.55 10.28 0.11
CA VAL A 33 19.72 10.12 1.57
C VAL A 33 18.50 10.61 2.35
N SER A 34 17.70 11.53 1.79
CA SER A 34 16.54 12.14 2.47
C SER A 34 15.18 11.46 2.20
N ARG A 35 15.13 10.25 1.63
CA ARG A 35 13.86 9.51 1.56
C ARG A 35 13.59 8.83 2.90
N LYS A 36 13.05 9.59 3.87
CA LYS A 36 12.39 8.98 5.03
C LYS A 36 11.29 8.05 4.50
N PRO A 37 11.24 6.77 4.90
CA PRO A 37 10.15 5.89 4.49
C PRO A 37 8.84 6.56 4.92
N LEU A 38 7.95 6.80 3.96
CA LEU A 38 6.60 7.29 4.22
C LEU A 38 5.84 6.19 4.95
N TYR A 39 6.05 6.11 6.25
CA TYR A 39 5.26 5.27 7.14
C TYR A 39 3.81 5.75 7.09
N SER A 40 2.85 4.83 6.97
CA SER A 40 1.45 5.17 7.17
C SER A 40 1.32 5.82 8.54
N SER A 41 0.66 6.98 8.60
CA SER A 41 0.54 7.75 9.84
C SER A 41 -0.10 6.87 10.90
N SER A 42 0.62 6.61 11.99
CA SER A 42 0.08 5.83 13.11
C SER A 42 -1.21 6.50 13.62
N PRO A 43 -2.24 5.72 14.00
CA PRO A 43 -3.48 6.29 14.52
C PRO A 43 -3.16 7.24 15.68
N ARG A 44 -3.72 8.46 15.62
CA ARG A 44 -3.42 9.51 16.59
C ARG A 44 -3.80 9.02 18.00
N PRO A 45 -2.90 9.11 18.99
CA PRO A 45 -3.12 8.54 20.34
C PRO A 45 -4.38 9.08 21.04
N TRP A 46 -4.83 10.28 20.65
CA TRP A 46 -6.06 10.91 21.13
C TRP A 46 -7.33 10.09 20.91
N MET A 47 -7.38 9.27 19.85
CA MET A 47 -8.54 8.40 19.60
C MET A 47 -8.75 7.39 20.73
N TYR A 48 -7.67 6.75 21.19
CA TYR A 48 -7.73 5.77 22.27
C TYR A 48 -8.04 6.42 23.61
N VAL A 49 -7.45 7.59 23.90
CA VAL A 49 -7.77 8.36 25.11
C VAL A 49 -9.26 8.70 25.16
N PHE A 50 -9.85 9.14 24.05
CA PHE A 50 -11.29 9.39 23.94
C PHE A 50 -12.13 8.12 24.16
N ILE A 51 -11.77 7.01 23.54
CA ILE A 51 -12.51 5.74 23.68
C ILE A 51 -12.47 5.23 25.13
N PHE A 52 -11.29 5.20 25.77
CA PHE A 52 -11.17 4.72 27.14
C PHE A 52 -11.84 5.65 28.16
N THR A 53 -11.77 6.97 27.96
CA THR A 53 -12.49 7.92 28.83
C THR A 53 -14.00 7.77 28.71
N MET A 54 -14.54 7.63 27.49
CA MET A 54 -15.97 7.35 27.31
C MET A 54 -16.37 6.00 27.90
N TRP A 55 -15.53 4.98 27.77
CA TRP A 55 -15.79 3.66 28.37
C TRP A 55 -15.83 3.74 29.90
N LEU A 56 -14.83 4.36 30.53
CA LEU A 56 -14.82 4.56 31.99
C LEU A 56 -16.02 5.38 32.47
N ALA A 57 -16.44 6.40 31.72
CA ALA A 57 -17.64 7.17 32.02
C ALA A 57 -18.91 6.29 31.93
N SER A 58 -18.98 5.42 30.91
CA SER A 58 -20.10 4.48 30.77
C SER A 58 -20.16 3.48 31.93
N LEU A 59 -19.02 2.94 32.36
CA LEU A 59 -18.94 2.09 33.55
C LEU A 59 -19.40 2.87 34.79
N ALA A 60 -18.85 4.06 35.04
CA ALA A 60 -19.24 4.86 36.21
C ALA A 60 -20.75 5.14 36.26
N TRP A 61 -21.40 5.30 35.10
CA TRP A 61 -22.83 5.55 35.00
C TRP A 61 -23.71 4.30 35.12
N PHE A 62 -23.37 3.21 34.42
CA PHE A 62 -24.21 2.03 34.31
C PHE A 62 -23.89 0.94 35.34
N GLN A 63 -22.67 0.90 35.86
CA GLN A 63 -22.21 -0.17 36.76
C GLN A 63 -23.02 -0.29 38.05
N PRO A 64 -23.42 0.80 38.74
CA PRO A 64 -24.22 0.68 39.96
C PRO A 64 -25.55 -0.04 39.72
N ARG A 65 -26.16 0.16 38.53
CA ARG A 65 -27.41 -0.52 38.15
C ARG A 65 -27.18 -1.97 37.77
N LEU A 66 -26.10 -2.28 37.05
CA LEU A 66 -25.74 -3.65 36.70
C LEU A 66 -25.42 -4.50 37.93
N LEU A 67 -24.68 -3.95 38.89
CA LEU A 67 -24.36 -4.64 40.15
C LEU A 67 -25.60 -4.89 41.00
N SER A 68 -26.62 -4.01 40.96
CA SER A 68 -27.88 -4.26 41.67
C SER A 68 -28.63 -5.51 41.18
N LEU A 69 -28.32 -6.01 39.97
CA LEU A 69 -28.88 -7.28 39.49
C LEU A 69 -28.33 -8.48 40.27
N MET A 70 -27.15 -8.35 40.88
CA MET A 70 -26.56 -9.42 41.68
C MET A 70 -27.37 -9.71 42.95
N ASP A 71 -28.13 -8.73 43.45
CA ASP A 71 -29.00 -8.90 44.62
C ASP A 71 -30.19 -9.82 44.35
N MET A 72 -30.52 -10.10 43.08
CA MET A 72 -31.57 -11.06 42.69
C MET A 72 -31.09 -12.52 42.69
N ALA A 73 -29.80 -12.76 42.88
CA ALA A 73 -29.24 -14.10 42.88
C ALA A 73 -29.48 -14.79 44.24
N TYR A 74 -30.35 -15.81 44.27
CA TYR A 74 -30.60 -16.60 45.48
C TYR A 74 -29.67 -17.81 45.63
N ASN A 75 -28.94 -18.17 44.57
CA ASN A 75 -28.10 -19.36 44.51
C ASN A 75 -26.77 -19.08 43.79
N LEU A 76 -25.74 -19.88 44.12
CA LEU A 76 -24.38 -19.71 43.59
C LEU A 76 -24.31 -19.76 42.04
N PRO A 77 -25.02 -20.67 41.34
CA PRO A 77 -25.00 -20.69 39.87
C PRO A 77 -25.62 -19.43 39.26
N GLY A 78 -26.71 -18.91 39.85
CA GLY A 78 -27.33 -17.67 39.39
C GLY A 78 -26.42 -16.46 39.57
N TRP A 79 -25.69 -16.41 40.70
CA TRP A 79 -24.71 -15.37 40.95
C TRP A 79 -23.56 -15.40 39.92
N ILE A 80 -23.01 -16.59 39.62
CA ILE A 80 -21.96 -16.76 38.62
C ILE A 80 -22.46 -16.35 37.22
N ALA A 81 -23.66 -16.77 36.84
CA ALA A 81 -24.25 -16.41 35.55
C ALA A 81 -24.42 -14.88 35.42
N LEU A 82 -24.89 -14.21 36.47
CA LEU A 82 -25.04 -12.75 36.49
C LEU A 82 -23.69 -12.03 36.47
N ALA A 83 -22.69 -12.52 37.20
CA ALA A 83 -21.34 -11.94 37.15
C ALA A 83 -20.71 -12.05 35.75
N LEU A 84 -20.84 -13.21 35.10
CA LEU A 84 -20.38 -13.41 33.72
C LEU A 84 -21.15 -12.52 32.73
N PHE A 85 -22.46 -12.38 32.92
CA PHE A 85 -23.28 -11.48 32.11
C PHE A 85 -22.82 -10.03 32.21
N ILE A 86 -22.59 -9.52 33.44
CA ILE A 86 -22.10 -8.15 33.66
C ILE A 86 -20.72 -7.96 32.99
N ALA A 87 -19.78 -8.89 33.22
CA ALA A 87 -18.45 -8.82 32.62
C ALA A 87 -18.50 -8.84 31.07
N PHE A 88 -19.39 -9.65 30.50
CA PHE A 88 -19.63 -9.69 29.06
C PHE A 88 -20.16 -8.36 28.53
N ILE A 89 -21.12 -7.74 29.23
CA ILE A 89 -21.68 -6.44 28.86
C ILE A 89 -20.59 -5.36 28.91
N ASP A 90 -19.76 -5.32 29.94
CA ASP A 90 -18.66 -4.34 30.06
C ASP A 90 -17.65 -4.45 28.90
N PHE A 91 -17.34 -5.68 28.50
CA PHE A 91 -16.47 -5.95 27.36
C PHE A 91 -17.13 -5.58 26.02
N ALA A 92 -18.41 -5.94 25.84
CA ALA A 92 -19.17 -5.60 24.65
C ALA A 92 -19.29 -4.08 24.46
N TRP A 93 -19.47 -3.32 25.55
CA TRP A 93 -19.46 -1.86 25.53
C TRP A 93 -18.12 -1.27 25.08
N LEU A 94 -17.00 -1.81 25.57
CA LEU A 94 -15.67 -1.38 25.12
C LEU A 94 -15.50 -1.60 23.61
N TYR A 95 -15.88 -2.78 23.12
CA TYR A 95 -15.82 -3.10 21.69
C TYR A 95 -16.73 -2.19 20.86
N GLY A 96 -17.96 -1.94 21.32
CA GLY A 96 -18.89 -1.02 20.67
C GLY A 96 -18.34 0.39 20.56
N LEU A 97 -17.85 0.95 21.67
CA LEU A 97 -17.25 2.29 21.71
C LEU A 97 -16.00 2.40 20.84
N TYR A 98 -15.18 1.35 20.78
CA TYR A 98 -14.03 1.31 19.86
C TYR A 98 -14.46 1.45 18.40
N ASN A 99 -15.41 0.62 17.95
CA ASN A 99 -15.87 0.65 16.56
C ASN A 99 -16.55 1.99 16.21
N VAL A 100 -17.42 2.49 17.09
CA VAL A 100 -18.07 3.80 16.92
C VAL A 100 -17.03 4.92 16.90
N GLY A 101 -16.04 4.88 17.80
CA GLY A 101 -14.95 5.86 17.85
C GLY A 101 -14.13 5.90 16.57
N VAL A 102 -13.76 4.74 16.01
CA VAL A 102 -13.07 4.63 14.72
C VAL A 102 -13.92 5.25 13.60
N ILE A 103 -15.23 4.96 13.56
CA ILE A 103 -16.14 5.54 12.55
C ILE A 103 -16.23 7.06 12.71
N ILE A 104 -16.43 7.57 13.93
CA ILE A 104 -16.51 9.01 14.20
C ILE A 104 -15.21 9.72 13.78
N PHE A 105 -14.05 9.17 14.11
CA PHE A 105 -12.76 9.75 13.72
C PHE A 105 -12.54 9.67 12.20
N ALA A 106 -12.95 8.57 11.55
CA ALA A 106 -12.86 8.45 10.10
C ALA A 106 -13.78 9.44 9.38
N LEU A 107 -15.02 9.61 9.86
CA LEU A 107 -15.96 10.61 9.34
C LEU A 107 -15.48 12.04 9.62
N GLY A 108 -14.96 12.29 10.82
CA GLY A 108 -14.36 13.58 11.18
C GLY A 108 -13.16 13.92 10.30
N HIS A 109 -12.27 12.96 10.06
CA HIS A 109 -11.17 13.12 9.11
C HIS A 109 -11.67 13.34 7.68
N ARG A 110 -12.75 12.67 7.26
CA ARG A 110 -13.34 12.86 5.94
C ARG A 110 -13.99 14.24 5.77
N TRP A 111 -14.62 14.77 6.82
CA TRP A 111 -15.34 16.05 6.77
C TRP A 111 -14.46 17.26 7.04
N PHE A 112 -13.51 17.15 7.98
CA PHE A 112 -12.62 18.23 8.39
C PHE A 112 -11.19 18.08 7.87
N GLY A 113 -10.85 16.92 7.29
CA GLY A 113 -9.57 16.75 6.61
C GLY A 113 -9.58 17.56 5.33
N ASN A 114 -8.63 18.49 5.22
CA ASN A 114 -8.30 19.10 3.94
C ASN A 114 -8.02 17.98 2.96
N LYS A 115 -8.80 17.89 1.87
CA LYS A 115 -8.54 16.94 0.78
C LYS A 115 -7.22 17.37 0.12
N PRO A 116 -6.09 16.70 0.42
CA PRO A 116 -4.79 17.15 -0.09
C PRO A 116 -4.73 16.95 -1.60
N GLU A 117 -5.56 16.06 -2.16
CA GLU A 117 -5.68 15.77 -3.59
C GLU A 117 -5.93 17.02 -4.43
N ALA A 118 -6.76 17.96 -3.97
CA ALA A 118 -7.02 19.19 -4.73
C ALA A 118 -5.80 20.14 -4.76
N ALA A 119 -4.95 20.09 -3.73
CA ALA A 119 -3.70 20.85 -3.68
C ALA A 119 -2.57 20.15 -4.43
N LEU A 120 -2.50 18.80 -4.35
CA LEU A 120 -1.52 17.98 -5.06
C LEU A 120 -1.76 17.97 -6.57
N ALA A 121 -3.01 17.98 -7.03
CA ALA A 121 -3.38 18.04 -8.45
C ALA A 121 -2.98 19.36 -9.14
N ARG A 122 -2.57 20.38 -8.38
CA ARG A 122 -2.19 21.70 -8.90
C ARG A 122 -0.69 21.99 -8.82
N THR A 123 0.09 21.07 -8.26
CA THR A 123 1.53 21.24 -8.19
C THR A 123 2.12 20.72 -9.48
N GLU A 124 2.61 21.61 -10.35
CA GLU A 124 3.46 21.19 -11.46
C GLU A 124 4.71 20.54 -10.87
N LEU A 125 4.94 19.28 -11.24
CA LEU A 125 6.14 18.59 -10.86
C LEU A 125 7.31 19.24 -11.60
N LEU A 126 8.32 19.69 -10.86
CA LEU A 126 9.55 20.25 -11.44
C LEU A 126 10.35 19.21 -12.24
N ASP A 127 10.12 17.92 -11.96
CA ASP A 127 10.73 16.77 -12.61
C ASP A 127 9.75 15.59 -12.63
N TYR A 128 9.86 14.73 -13.64
CA TYR A 128 9.04 13.53 -13.82
C TYR A 128 9.89 12.27 -13.56
N PRO A 129 10.13 11.89 -12.28
CA PRO A 129 10.88 10.68 -11.96
C PRO A 129 10.23 9.43 -12.58
N ALA A 130 11.06 8.42 -12.87
CA ALA A 130 10.61 7.13 -13.37
C ALA A 130 9.63 6.45 -12.40
N VAL A 131 8.49 5.97 -12.92
CA VAL A 131 7.46 5.25 -12.15
C VAL A 131 7.24 3.84 -12.72
N ALA A 132 7.38 2.82 -11.87
CA ALA A 132 6.99 1.46 -12.19
C ALA A 132 5.59 1.17 -11.64
N ILE A 133 4.64 0.83 -12.51
CA ILE A 133 3.30 0.40 -12.12
C ILE A 133 3.26 -1.13 -12.13
N LEU A 134 3.04 -1.74 -10.97
CA LEU A 134 3.00 -3.19 -10.83
C LEU A 134 1.55 -3.67 -10.76
N TYR A 135 1.11 -4.37 -11.81
CA TYR A 135 -0.21 -5.00 -11.86
C TYR A 135 -0.08 -6.50 -11.60
N THR A 136 -0.55 -6.98 -10.46
CA THR A 136 -0.52 -8.41 -10.12
C THR A 136 -1.80 -9.11 -10.54
N THR A 137 -1.70 -10.26 -11.20
CA THR A 137 -2.84 -11.11 -11.59
C THR A 137 -2.53 -12.59 -11.41
N CYS A 138 -3.54 -13.38 -11.08
CA CYS A 138 -3.48 -14.83 -10.98
C CYS A 138 -4.87 -15.45 -11.28
N ASN A 139 -5.09 -15.83 -12.54
CA ASN A 139 -6.37 -16.37 -13.02
C ASN A 139 -7.58 -15.42 -12.80
N ASP A 140 -7.33 -14.12 -12.73
CA ASP A 140 -8.31 -13.08 -12.45
C ASP A 140 -8.01 -11.78 -13.24
N PHE A 141 -7.41 -11.92 -14.43
CA PHE A 141 -7.07 -10.78 -15.28
C PHE A 141 -8.33 -9.99 -15.67
N VAL A 142 -8.31 -8.69 -15.38
CA VAL A 142 -9.35 -7.73 -15.78
C VAL A 142 -8.70 -6.69 -16.69
N GLU A 143 -9.12 -6.67 -17.94
CA GLU A 143 -8.54 -5.79 -18.96
C GLU A 143 -8.71 -4.31 -18.61
N GLU A 144 -9.87 -3.91 -18.11
CA GLU A 144 -10.20 -2.54 -17.73
C GLU A 144 -9.26 -2.02 -16.64
N SER A 145 -8.83 -2.89 -15.72
CA SER A 145 -7.91 -2.53 -14.64
C SER A 145 -6.53 -2.18 -15.20
N VAL A 146 -5.96 -3.02 -16.08
CA VAL A 146 -4.65 -2.74 -16.69
C VAL A 146 -4.75 -1.60 -17.70
N LEU A 147 -5.89 -1.45 -18.37
CA LEU A 147 -6.17 -0.33 -19.26
C LEU A 147 -6.09 1.00 -18.51
N SER A 148 -6.55 1.05 -17.26
CA SER A 148 -6.36 2.25 -16.43
C SER A 148 -4.87 2.52 -16.16
N CYS A 149 -4.07 1.48 -15.92
CA CYS A 149 -2.63 1.61 -15.67
C CYS A 149 -1.82 2.12 -16.88
N VAL A 150 -2.22 1.78 -18.12
CA VAL A 150 -1.53 2.26 -19.34
C VAL A 150 -2.07 3.59 -19.87
N ARG A 151 -3.12 4.14 -19.25
CA ARG A 151 -3.73 5.43 -19.60
C ARG A 151 -3.43 6.50 -18.56
N GLN A 152 -2.19 6.55 -18.08
CA GLN A 152 -1.75 7.62 -17.20
C GLN A 152 -1.41 8.85 -18.03
N ASP A 153 -1.69 10.02 -17.47
CA ASP A 153 -1.26 11.34 -17.96
C ASP A 153 0.18 11.69 -17.54
N TYR A 154 0.80 10.83 -16.71
CA TYR A 154 2.20 10.92 -16.32
C TYR A 154 3.13 10.47 -17.46
N PRO A 155 4.22 11.18 -17.78
CA PRO A 155 5.03 10.89 -18.97
C PRO A 155 6.10 9.81 -18.78
N ASN A 156 6.63 9.59 -17.57
CA ASN A 156 7.80 8.74 -17.33
C ASN A 156 7.44 7.48 -16.53
N TYR A 157 6.76 6.52 -17.16
CA TYR A 157 6.32 5.30 -16.48
C TYR A 157 6.33 4.06 -17.36
N LYS A 158 6.36 2.90 -16.72
CA LYS A 158 6.22 1.59 -17.34
C LYS A 158 5.32 0.67 -16.52
N VAL A 159 4.51 -0.13 -17.19
CA VAL A 159 3.57 -1.07 -16.56
C VAL A 159 4.13 -2.48 -16.62
N TYR A 160 4.30 -3.11 -15.46
CA TYR A 160 4.72 -4.50 -15.34
C TYR A 160 3.52 -5.35 -14.91
N ILE A 161 3.08 -6.24 -15.80
CA ILE A 161 2.01 -7.19 -15.54
C ILE A 161 2.63 -8.44 -14.93
N LEU A 162 2.57 -8.52 -13.60
CA LEU A 162 3.10 -9.63 -12.81
C LEU A 162 2.09 -10.79 -12.82
N ASP A 163 2.20 -11.65 -13.82
CA ASP A 163 1.27 -12.73 -14.10
C ASP A 163 1.68 -14.05 -13.43
N ASP A 164 0.91 -14.44 -12.42
CA ASP A 164 1.02 -15.72 -11.72
C ASP A 164 -0.04 -16.72 -12.20
N SER A 165 -0.78 -16.45 -13.27
CA SER A 165 -1.87 -17.32 -13.73
C SER A 165 -1.36 -18.72 -14.10
N SER A 166 -2.10 -19.75 -13.70
CA SER A 166 -1.87 -21.13 -14.13
C SER A 166 -2.75 -21.54 -15.31
N SER A 167 -3.81 -20.77 -15.58
CA SER A 167 -4.71 -21.00 -16.70
C SER A 167 -4.12 -20.45 -18.00
N PRO A 168 -3.97 -21.27 -19.06
CA PRO A 168 -3.52 -20.81 -20.38
C PRO A 168 -4.40 -19.72 -20.97
N GLU A 169 -5.71 -19.73 -20.68
CA GLU A 169 -6.65 -18.71 -21.14
C GLU A 169 -6.30 -17.33 -20.59
N TYR A 170 -6.01 -17.25 -19.28
CA TYR A 170 -5.64 -15.98 -18.64
C TYR A 170 -4.26 -15.50 -19.07
N GLN A 171 -3.30 -16.41 -19.25
CA GLN A 171 -1.99 -16.08 -19.80
C GLN A 171 -2.11 -15.49 -21.21
N ALA A 172 -2.92 -16.10 -22.07
CA ALA A 172 -3.17 -15.60 -23.43
C ALA A 172 -3.83 -14.22 -23.44
N LYS A 173 -4.79 -13.94 -22.53
CA LYS A 173 -5.40 -12.62 -22.37
C LYS A 173 -4.37 -11.56 -21.96
N VAL A 174 -3.50 -11.88 -21.01
CA VAL A 174 -2.40 -11.02 -20.56
C VAL A 174 -1.44 -10.72 -21.72
N ASP A 175 -1.03 -11.74 -22.46
CA ASP A 175 -0.09 -11.60 -23.58
C ASP A 175 -0.70 -10.76 -24.72
N ALA A 176 -1.96 -11.02 -25.06
CA ALA A 176 -2.70 -10.24 -26.05
C ALA A 176 -2.86 -8.77 -25.62
N PHE A 177 -3.08 -8.51 -24.33
CA PHE A 177 -3.12 -7.15 -23.82
C PHE A 177 -1.76 -6.46 -23.97
N ALA A 178 -0.68 -7.07 -23.47
CA ALA A 178 0.65 -6.46 -23.49
C ALA A 178 1.16 -6.20 -24.91
N ALA A 179 0.84 -7.09 -25.87
CA ALA A 179 1.19 -6.91 -27.28
C ALA A 179 0.59 -5.64 -27.92
N ARG A 180 -0.51 -5.10 -27.37
CA ARG A 180 -1.09 -3.82 -27.82
C ARG A 180 -0.32 -2.59 -27.35
N TYR A 181 0.54 -2.73 -26.34
CA TYR A 181 1.29 -1.62 -25.72
C TYR A 181 2.80 -1.93 -25.68
N PRO A 182 3.44 -2.16 -26.84
CA PRO A 182 4.86 -2.50 -26.89
C PRO A 182 5.71 -1.37 -26.29
N GLY A 183 6.72 -1.74 -25.50
CA GLY A 183 7.59 -0.79 -24.78
C GLY A 183 7.00 -0.23 -23.48
N LEU A 184 5.67 -0.11 -23.39
CA LEU A 184 4.98 0.44 -22.21
C LEU A 184 4.50 -0.65 -21.22
N ALA A 185 4.01 -1.79 -21.73
CA ALA A 185 3.55 -2.90 -20.90
C ALA A 185 4.45 -4.13 -21.07
N GLU A 186 4.94 -4.67 -19.96
CA GLU A 186 5.81 -5.85 -19.93
C GLU A 186 5.19 -6.95 -19.08
N VAL A 187 5.10 -8.17 -19.62
CA VAL A 187 4.60 -9.33 -18.88
C VAL A 187 5.74 -10.01 -18.15
N VAL A 188 5.55 -10.23 -16.86
CA VAL A 188 6.53 -10.89 -15.98
C VAL A 188 5.89 -12.14 -15.41
N ARG A 189 6.47 -13.30 -15.70
CA ARG A 189 6.08 -14.59 -15.11
C ARG A 189 7.25 -15.16 -14.34
N ARG A 190 7.02 -15.51 -13.08
CA ARG A 190 8.06 -16.07 -12.21
C ARG A 190 8.07 -17.60 -12.27
N PRO A 191 9.23 -18.24 -12.03
CA PRO A 191 9.35 -19.71 -12.10
C PRO A 191 8.72 -20.44 -10.89
N SER A 192 8.65 -19.81 -9.72
CA SER A 192 8.06 -20.38 -8.49
C SER A 192 7.04 -19.43 -7.88
N ARG A 193 5.94 -19.98 -7.36
CA ARG A 193 4.81 -19.24 -6.78
C ARG A 193 4.88 -19.06 -5.25
N GLU A 194 6.08 -19.17 -4.70
CA GLU A 194 6.33 -18.98 -3.26
C GLU A 194 5.96 -17.57 -2.78
N GLY A 195 5.45 -17.45 -1.56
CA GLY A 195 5.09 -16.15 -0.97
C GLY A 195 3.88 -15.46 -1.61
N PHE A 196 3.11 -16.15 -2.47
CA PHE A 196 1.87 -15.65 -3.08
C PHE A 196 2.05 -14.23 -3.66
N LYS A 197 1.16 -13.29 -3.31
CA LYS A 197 1.18 -11.90 -3.79
C LYS A 197 2.46 -11.16 -3.40
N ALA A 198 2.93 -11.33 -2.16
CA ALA A 198 4.15 -10.68 -1.70
C ALA A 198 5.37 -11.18 -2.47
N GLY A 199 5.45 -12.50 -2.70
CA GLY A 199 6.50 -13.10 -3.52
C GLY A 199 6.49 -12.62 -4.97
N ASN A 200 5.31 -12.45 -5.57
CA ASN A 200 5.19 -11.97 -6.94
C ASN A 200 5.71 -10.52 -7.07
N MET A 201 5.30 -9.63 -6.16
CA MET A 201 5.81 -8.25 -6.12
C MET A 201 7.32 -8.19 -5.89
N ASN A 202 7.84 -8.98 -4.94
CA ASN A 202 9.27 -9.03 -4.66
C ASN A 202 10.08 -9.52 -5.86
N TYR A 203 9.56 -10.50 -6.60
CA TYR A 203 10.19 -10.96 -7.85
C TYR A 203 10.23 -9.83 -8.88
N GLY A 204 9.11 -9.15 -9.13
CA GLY A 204 9.04 -8.02 -10.06
C GLY A 204 10.00 -6.88 -9.69
N LEU A 205 10.01 -6.47 -8.41
CA LEU A 205 10.85 -5.37 -7.91
C LEU A 205 12.35 -5.70 -7.94
N SER A 206 12.74 -6.93 -7.61
CA SER A 206 14.16 -7.30 -7.51
C SER A 206 14.81 -7.67 -8.84
N ARG A 207 14.01 -8.01 -9.87
CA ARG A 207 14.52 -8.56 -11.13
C ARG A 207 14.16 -7.76 -12.36
N VAL A 208 13.01 -7.07 -12.36
CA VAL A 208 12.47 -6.47 -13.59
C VAL A 208 12.39 -4.96 -13.49
N ALA A 209 11.74 -4.43 -12.45
CA ALA A 209 11.61 -3.00 -12.22
C ALA A 209 12.87 -2.43 -11.52
N THR A 210 14.06 -2.71 -12.07
CA THR A 210 15.36 -2.33 -11.50
C THR A 210 16.02 -1.15 -12.19
N GLN A 211 15.54 -0.79 -13.39
CA GLN A 211 16.08 0.29 -14.22
C GLN A 211 14.97 1.30 -14.51
N GLU A 212 15.38 2.55 -14.73
CA GLU A 212 14.48 3.58 -15.25
C GLU A 212 14.04 3.21 -16.67
N PRO A 213 12.77 3.43 -17.04
CA PRO A 213 12.23 3.08 -18.35
C PRO A 213 12.77 3.97 -19.47
#